data_AF-A0A1F9VBE7-F1
#
_entry.id   AF-A0A1F9VBE7-F1
#
_cell.length_a   1.000
_cell.length_b   1.000
_cell.length_c   1.000
_cell.angle_alpha   90.00
_cell.angle_beta   90.00
_cell.angle_gamma   90.00
#
_symmetry.space_group_name_H-M   'P 1'
#
loop_
_entity.id
_entity.type
_entity.pdbx_description
1 polymer ?
#
loop_
_entity_poly.entity_id
_entity_poly.type
_entity_poly.pdbx_seq_one_letter_code
_entity_poly.pdbx_strand_id
1 'polypeptide(L)'
;MFTKLFRFFWGLALIPLTLATYRHFPEFIFSLNHSLDLLFFLLLGALLYIFFEIIFNRPLRTYVFGHELTHALASVVVGGKVHSFEVSKEGGSVSLSKTNFFVALSPYCIPFYTLFIFLVYTILGFWIEMEKYHLIFLALIGFTLAFHLSLTIFAIRQEQPDIKKTGFIFSLVFILLVNAWILVFLTKFLFWDSVGVKRYFFQVFNTHSLIWAWVWEKGIEFYKLGIRKF
;
A
#
# COMPACT_ATOMS: atom_id res chain seq x y z
N MET A 1 -10.10 -24.85 -2.78
CA MET A 1 -10.95 -24.24 -3.83
C MET A 1 -11.93 -23.22 -3.26
N PHE A 2 -12.71 -23.59 -2.23
CA PHE A 2 -13.70 -22.70 -1.58
C PHE A 2 -13.14 -21.38 -1.05
N THR A 3 -11.97 -21.40 -0.39
CA THR A 3 -11.32 -20.19 0.15
C THR A 3 -10.85 -19.20 -0.92
N LYS A 4 -10.41 -19.69 -2.09
CA LYS A 4 -10.03 -18.83 -3.22
C LYS A 4 -11.25 -18.20 -3.90
N LEU A 5 -12.33 -18.96 -4.05
CA LEU A 5 -13.59 -18.47 -4.61
C LEU A 5 -14.22 -17.40 -3.71
N PHE A 6 -14.23 -17.62 -2.39
CA PHE A 6 -14.68 -16.62 -1.43
C PHE A 6 -13.85 -15.33 -1.53
N ARG A 7 -12.52 -15.43 -1.54
CA ARG A 7 -11.63 -14.27 -1.71
C ARG A 7 -11.86 -13.55 -3.03
N PHE A 8 -12.15 -14.26 -4.11
CA PHE A 8 -12.49 -13.65 -5.39
C PHE A 8 -13.73 -12.73 -5.27
N PHE A 9 -14.82 -13.21 -4.68
CA PHE A 9 -16.02 -12.39 -4.46
C PHE A 9 -15.77 -11.22 -3.51
N TRP A 10 -14.95 -11.41 -2.48
CA TRP A 10 -14.49 -10.30 -1.63
C TRP A 10 -13.68 -9.27 -2.41
N GLY A 11 -12.82 -9.73 -3.33
CA GLY A 11 -12.08 -8.86 -4.23
C GLY A 11 -13.03 -8.00 -5.07
N LEU A 12 -14.08 -8.59 -5.63
CA LEU A 12 -15.10 -7.86 -6.37
C LEU A 12 -15.86 -6.86 -5.48
N ALA A 13 -16.22 -7.25 -4.25
CA ALA A 13 -16.89 -6.39 -3.30
C ALA A 13 -16.03 -5.18 -2.86
N LEU A 14 -14.70 -5.31 -2.91
CA LEU A 14 -13.77 -4.22 -2.60
C LEU A 14 -13.58 -3.23 -3.77
N ILE A 15 -13.88 -3.63 -5.02
CA ILE A 15 -13.68 -2.77 -6.20
C ILE A 15 -14.36 -1.40 -6.05
N PRO A 16 -15.66 -1.29 -5.66
CA PRO A 16 -16.30 0.00 -5.47
C PRO A 16 -15.56 0.92 -4.50
N LEU A 17 -15.05 0.38 -3.39
CA LEU A 17 -14.29 1.15 -2.41
C LEU A 17 -12.94 1.60 -2.98
N THR A 18 -12.23 0.71 -3.68
CA THR A 18 -10.97 1.04 -4.35
C THR A 18 -11.16 2.11 -5.41
N LEU A 19 -12.18 1.99 -6.27
CA LEU A 19 -12.50 3.00 -7.28
C LEU A 19 -12.84 4.35 -6.66
N ALA A 20 -13.67 4.38 -5.61
CA ALA A 20 -13.99 5.60 -4.89
C ALA A 20 -12.75 6.26 -4.26
N THR A 21 -11.84 5.46 -3.70
CA THR A 21 -10.56 5.92 -3.15
C THR A 21 -9.73 6.63 -4.23
N TYR A 22 -9.48 5.98 -5.37
CA TYR A 22 -8.69 6.57 -6.45
C TYR A 22 -9.40 7.74 -7.16
N ARG A 23 -10.73 7.77 -7.19
CA ARG A 23 -11.51 8.88 -7.80
C ARG A 23 -11.24 10.23 -7.13
N HIS A 24 -11.02 10.24 -5.82
CA HIS A 24 -10.80 11.45 -5.02
C HIS A 24 -9.33 11.70 -4.70
N PHE A 25 -8.45 10.75 -4.99
CA PHE A 25 -7.01 10.86 -4.68
C PHE A 25 -6.34 12.08 -5.35
N PRO A 26 -6.66 12.47 -6.60
CA PRO A 26 -6.10 13.68 -7.19
C PRO A 26 -6.48 14.95 -6.42
N GLU A 27 -7.75 15.11 -6.03
CA GLU A 27 -8.20 16.28 -5.24
C GLU A 27 -7.47 16.33 -3.90
N PHE A 28 -7.26 15.18 -3.26
CA PHE A 28 -6.48 15.08 -2.04
C PHE A 28 -5.02 15.53 -2.23
N ILE A 29 -4.35 15.10 -3.29
CA ILE A 29 -2.98 15.53 -3.59
C ILE A 29 -2.93 17.03 -3.96
N PHE A 30 -3.89 17.54 -4.73
CA PHE A 30 -3.94 18.96 -5.09
C PHE A 30 -4.17 19.88 -3.88
N SER A 31 -4.69 19.38 -2.76
CA SER A 31 -4.77 20.15 -1.52
C SER A 31 -3.40 20.48 -0.90
N LEU A 32 -2.31 19.88 -1.41
CA LEU A 32 -0.93 20.22 -1.05
C LEU A 32 -0.37 21.46 -1.78
N ASN A 33 -1.18 22.20 -2.53
CA ASN A 33 -0.77 23.39 -3.30
C ASN A 33 -0.07 24.48 -2.48
N HIS A 34 -0.27 24.52 -1.16
CA HIS A 34 0.41 25.46 -0.25
C HIS A 34 1.73 24.91 0.32
N SER A 35 2.06 23.65 0.04
CA SER A 35 3.24 22.94 0.56
C SER A 35 4.14 22.43 -0.56
N LEU A 36 4.17 23.16 -1.69
CA LEU A 36 4.89 22.75 -2.90
C LEU A 36 6.40 22.58 -2.68
N ASP A 37 7.01 23.42 -1.84
CA ASP A 37 8.43 23.33 -1.53
C ASP A 37 8.76 22.01 -0.82
N LEU A 38 7.95 21.63 0.17
CA LEU A 38 8.11 20.36 0.90
C LEU A 38 7.80 19.16 0.00
N LEU A 39 6.75 19.25 -0.83
CA LEU A 39 6.41 18.24 -1.82
C LEU A 39 7.55 18.03 -2.84
N PHE A 40 8.24 19.10 -3.23
CA PHE A 40 9.38 19.03 -4.14
C PHE A 40 10.49 18.14 -3.59
N PHE A 41 10.86 18.23 -2.32
CA PHE A 41 11.89 17.36 -1.73
C PHE A 41 11.47 15.89 -1.70
N LEU A 42 10.19 15.60 -1.42
CA LEU A 42 9.65 14.25 -1.48
C LEU A 42 9.73 13.70 -2.92
N LEU A 43 9.30 14.48 -3.91
CA LEU A 43 9.39 14.07 -5.32
C LEU A 43 10.84 13.94 -5.81
N LEU A 44 11.74 14.81 -5.34
CA LEU A 44 13.17 14.72 -5.62
C LEU A 44 13.74 13.40 -5.08
N GLY A 45 13.39 13.03 -3.85
CA GLY A 45 13.74 11.73 -3.27
C GLY A 45 13.28 10.54 -4.12
N ALA A 46 12.02 10.57 -4.56
CA ALA A 46 11.48 9.53 -5.44
C ALA A 46 12.24 9.46 -6.77
N LEU A 47 12.55 10.62 -7.37
CA LEU A 47 13.31 10.72 -8.60
C LEU A 47 14.75 10.19 -8.43
N LEU A 48 15.40 10.52 -7.31
CA LEU A 48 16.73 10.00 -6.97
C LEU A 48 16.74 8.47 -6.85
N TYR A 49 15.68 7.87 -6.30
CA TYR A 49 15.57 6.41 -6.29
C TYR A 49 15.44 5.83 -7.70
N ILE A 50 14.66 6.46 -8.59
CA ILE A 50 14.54 6.01 -9.98
C ILE A 50 15.91 6.02 -10.66
N PHE A 51 16.69 7.08 -10.49
CA PHE A 51 18.06 7.12 -11.00
C PHE A 51 18.96 6.06 -10.37
N PHE A 52 18.87 5.87 -9.05
CA PHE A 52 19.60 4.82 -8.34
C PHE A 52 19.28 3.43 -8.91
N GLU A 53 18.01 3.10 -9.13
CA GLU A 53 17.58 1.82 -9.70
C GLU A 53 18.14 1.60 -11.12
N ILE A 54 18.16 2.66 -11.95
CA ILE A 54 18.71 2.61 -13.31
C ILE A 54 20.23 2.36 -13.29
N ILE A 55 20.96 3.02 -12.39
CA ILE A 55 22.44 2.96 -12.35
C ILE A 55 22.92 1.65 -11.71
N PHE A 56 22.36 1.28 -10.56
CA PHE A 56 22.88 0.19 -9.72
C PHE A 56 22.19 -1.15 -9.97
N ASN A 57 21.20 -1.19 -10.85
CA ASN A 57 20.19 -2.23 -10.93
C ASN A 57 19.39 -2.36 -9.62
N ARG A 58 18.21 -2.97 -9.69
CA ARG A 58 17.30 -3.09 -8.54
C ARG A 58 18.03 -3.66 -7.31
N PRO A 59 17.95 -3.02 -6.13
CA PRO A 59 18.56 -3.51 -4.88
C PRO A 59 17.80 -4.72 -4.29
N LEU A 60 17.84 -5.85 -4.99
CA LEU A 60 17.02 -7.03 -4.70
C LEU A 60 17.26 -7.63 -3.32
N ARG A 61 18.49 -7.60 -2.78
CA ARG A 61 18.74 -8.14 -1.42
C ARG A 61 18.06 -7.30 -0.34
N THR A 62 18.15 -5.98 -0.45
CA THR A 62 17.44 -5.06 0.45
C THR A 62 15.94 -5.30 0.35
N TYR A 63 15.42 -5.45 -0.88
CA TYR A 63 14.03 -5.79 -1.07
C TYR A 63 13.62 -7.10 -0.37
N VAL A 64 14.33 -8.19 -0.65
CA VAL A 64 14.04 -9.52 -0.08
C VAL A 64 14.09 -9.50 1.44
N PHE A 65 15.09 -8.82 2.02
CA PHE A 65 15.17 -8.65 3.47
C PHE A 65 13.92 -7.95 4.02
N GLY A 66 13.56 -6.79 3.46
CA GLY A 66 12.37 -6.07 3.88
C GLY A 66 11.08 -6.87 3.67
N HIS A 67 11.02 -7.68 2.61
CA HIS A 67 9.89 -8.53 2.27
C HIS A 67 9.66 -9.62 3.32
N GLU A 68 10.68 -10.43 3.59
CA GLU A 68 10.60 -11.49 4.61
C GLU A 68 10.40 -10.90 6.01
N LEU A 69 11.01 -9.75 6.31
CA LEU A 69 10.87 -9.12 7.62
C LEU A 69 9.45 -8.60 7.83
N THR A 70 8.81 -8.09 6.78
CA THR A 70 7.43 -7.64 6.85
C THR A 70 6.49 -8.82 7.10
N HIS A 71 6.71 -9.97 6.46
CA HIS A 71 6.00 -11.22 6.77
C HIS A 71 6.16 -11.62 8.24
N ALA A 72 7.40 -11.62 8.74
CA ALA A 72 7.72 -11.95 10.13
C ALA A 72 6.97 -11.05 11.12
N LEU A 73 7.06 -9.73 10.93
CA LEU A 73 6.39 -8.75 11.77
C LEU A 73 4.86 -8.87 11.71
N ALA A 74 4.30 -9.04 10.51
CA ALA A 74 2.86 -9.22 10.34
C ALA A 74 2.35 -10.51 11.02
N SER A 75 3.14 -11.60 10.98
CA SER A 75 2.81 -12.84 11.69
C SER A 75 2.77 -12.63 13.20
N VAL A 76 3.75 -11.91 13.76
CA VAL A 76 3.79 -11.57 15.19
C VAL A 76 2.56 -10.75 15.59
N VAL A 77 2.16 -9.75 14.79
CA VAL A 77 0.96 -8.93 15.04
C VAL A 77 -0.31 -9.77 15.12
N VAL A 78 -0.44 -10.82 14.32
CA VAL A 78 -1.59 -11.74 14.37
C VAL A 78 -1.41 -12.89 15.39
N GLY A 79 -0.46 -12.75 16.32
CA GLY A 79 -0.18 -13.70 17.39
C GLY A 79 0.48 -15.01 16.93
N GLY A 80 1.26 -14.94 15.84
CA GLY A 80 2.15 -16.00 15.37
C GLY A 80 3.55 -15.91 15.98
N LYS A 81 4.41 -16.87 15.64
CA LYS A 81 5.82 -16.94 16.01
C LYS A 81 6.68 -17.10 14.75
N VAL A 82 7.86 -16.50 14.77
CA VAL A 82 8.89 -16.70 13.74
C VAL A 82 9.76 -17.88 14.15
N HIS A 83 9.86 -18.89 13.30
CA HIS A 83 10.66 -20.09 13.54
C HIS A 83 12.04 -20.00 12.89
N SER A 84 12.10 -19.48 11.67
CA SER A 84 13.35 -19.21 10.97
C SER A 84 13.18 -17.99 10.07
N PHE A 85 14.30 -17.31 9.82
CA PHE A 85 14.41 -16.15 8.95
C PHE A 85 15.73 -16.23 8.22
N GLU A 86 15.68 -16.35 6.89
CA GLU A 86 16.87 -16.51 6.06
C GLU A 86 16.78 -15.56 4.85
N VAL A 87 17.88 -14.85 4.60
CA VAL A 87 18.02 -13.97 3.43
C VAL A 87 19.38 -14.26 2.80
N SER A 88 19.36 -14.66 1.54
CA SER A 88 20.55 -15.00 0.75
C SER A 88 20.64 -14.13 -0.51
N LYS A 89 21.62 -14.44 -1.37
CA LYS A 89 21.76 -13.79 -2.67
C LYS A 89 20.70 -14.29 -3.66
N GLU A 90 20.25 -15.53 -3.51
CA GLU A 90 19.29 -16.19 -4.40
C GLU A 90 17.82 -15.89 -4.03
N GLY A 91 17.56 -15.49 -2.79
CA GLY A 91 16.20 -15.20 -2.33
C GLY A 91 16.12 -15.09 -0.81
N GLY A 92 14.91 -15.21 -0.27
CA GLY A 92 14.66 -15.20 1.16
C GLY A 92 13.57 -16.19 1.52
N SER A 93 13.53 -16.59 2.78
CA SER A 93 12.43 -17.38 3.31
C SER A 93 12.22 -17.08 4.79
N VAL A 94 10.96 -17.10 5.20
CA VAL A 94 10.56 -17.02 6.59
C VAL A 94 9.61 -18.17 6.93
N SER A 95 9.91 -18.88 8.01
CA SER A 95 9.04 -19.92 8.57
C SER A 95 8.22 -19.36 9.73
N LEU A 96 6.90 -19.48 9.64
CA LEU A 96 5.95 -18.82 10.53
C LEU A 96 4.95 -19.82 11.09
N SER A 97 4.62 -19.69 12.38
CA SER A 97 3.62 -20.55 13.04
C SER A 97 2.18 -20.25 12.59
N LYS A 98 1.93 -19.04 12.09
CA LYS A 98 0.63 -18.59 11.60
C LYS A 98 0.82 -17.75 10.33
N THR A 99 0.00 -18.04 9.32
CA THR A 99 -0.09 -17.25 8.10
C THR A 99 -1.54 -17.13 7.65
N ASN A 100 -1.89 -15.98 7.12
CA ASN A 100 -3.20 -15.69 6.52
C ASN A 100 -2.99 -14.71 5.34
N PHE A 101 -4.08 -14.26 4.71
CA PHE A 101 -3.96 -13.34 3.57
C PHE A 101 -3.31 -12.00 3.95
N PHE A 102 -3.53 -11.52 5.19
CA PHE A 102 -2.92 -10.27 5.66
C PHE A 102 -1.41 -10.42 5.79
N VAL A 103 -0.93 -11.50 6.42
CA VAL A 103 0.51 -11.81 6.49
C VAL A 103 1.06 -11.96 5.07
N ALA A 104 0.46 -12.81 4.24
CA ALA A 104 0.92 -13.06 2.87
C ALA A 104 0.97 -11.80 1.99
N LEU A 105 0.06 -10.84 2.16
CA LEU A 105 0.04 -9.61 1.37
C LEU A 105 0.77 -8.44 2.03
N SER A 106 1.25 -8.61 3.27
CA SER A 106 1.84 -7.53 4.06
C SER A 106 3.05 -6.86 3.39
N PRO A 107 3.99 -7.57 2.72
CA PRO A 107 5.14 -6.92 2.09
C PRO A 107 4.80 -6.02 0.92
N TYR A 108 3.67 -6.28 0.25
CA TYR A 108 3.18 -5.48 -0.87
C TYR A 108 2.40 -4.25 -0.40
N CYS A 109 1.93 -4.28 0.85
CA CYS A 109 1.10 -3.22 1.43
C CYS A 109 1.93 -2.26 2.27
N ILE A 110 2.87 -2.77 3.07
CA ILE A 110 3.58 -2.01 4.10
C ILE A 110 4.90 -1.50 3.52
N PRO A 111 5.09 -0.17 3.34
CA PRO A 111 6.36 0.39 2.91
C PRO A 111 7.35 0.39 4.08
N PHE A 112 7.89 -0.79 4.40
CA PHE A 112 8.69 -1.04 5.60
C PHE A 112 9.80 0.00 5.79
N TYR A 113 10.59 0.28 4.74
CA TYR A 113 11.70 1.24 4.82
C TYR A 113 11.23 2.67 5.03
N THR A 114 10.08 3.07 4.48
CA THR A 114 9.48 4.39 4.74
C THR A 114 9.09 4.53 6.21
N LEU A 115 8.44 3.51 6.77
CA LEU A 115 8.06 3.50 8.19
C LEU A 115 9.28 3.45 9.11
N PHE A 116 10.33 2.71 8.72
CA PHE A 116 11.59 2.68 9.44
C PHE A 116 12.26 4.06 9.49
N ILE A 117 12.37 4.75 8.34
CA ILE A 117 12.92 6.11 8.29
C ILE A 117 12.07 7.08 9.12
N PHE A 118 10.75 6.98 9.05
CA PHE A 118 9.83 7.77 9.88
C PHE A 118 10.06 7.54 11.38
N LEU A 119 10.19 6.27 11.79
CA LEU A 119 10.44 5.90 13.18
C LEU A 119 11.79 6.43 13.66
N VAL A 120 12.85 6.24 12.88
CA VAL A 120 14.20 6.74 13.21
C VAL A 120 14.19 8.26 13.34
N TYR A 121 13.57 8.99 12.40
CA TYR A 121 13.46 10.45 12.48
C TYR A 121 12.75 10.91 13.74
N THR A 122 11.64 10.25 14.09
CA THR A 122 10.85 10.55 15.30
C THR A 122 11.65 10.28 16.58
N ILE A 123 12.32 9.13 16.65
CA ILE A 123 13.13 8.72 17.80
C ILE A 123 14.31 9.67 17.98
N LEU A 124 15.04 10.00 16.91
CA LEU A 124 16.16 10.95 17.00
C LEU A 124 15.72 12.34 17.48
N GLY A 125 14.48 12.74 17.20
CA GLY A 125 13.87 13.98 17.69
C GLY A 125 13.83 14.14 19.21
N PHE A 126 14.00 13.06 19.99
CA PHE A 126 14.09 13.15 21.44
C PHE A 126 15.45 13.68 21.94
N TRP A 127 16.51 13.62 21.13
CA TRP A 127 17.87 14.02 21.52
C TRP A 127 18.52 15.03 20.58
N ILE A 128 18.01 15.15 19.35
CA ILE A 128 18.58 15.97 18.29
C ILE A 128 17.50 16.93 17.80
N GLU A 129 17.88 18.18 17.56
CA GLU A 129 17.03 19.15 16.86
C GLU A 129 16.87 18.74 15.39
N MET A 130 15.80 18.01 15.09
CA MET A 130 15.59 17.38 13.79
C MET A 130 15.06 18.34 12.71
N GLU A 131 14.62 19.55 13.07
CA GLU A 131 14.07 20.54 12.13
C GLU A 131 15.04 20.86 10.98
N LYS A 132 16.34 20.98 11.27
CA LYS A 132 17.40 21.19 10.26
C LYS A 132 17.56 20.04 9.25
N TYR A 133 17.06 18.85 9.59
CA TYR A 133 17.13 17.66 8.73
C TYR A 133 15.79 17.36 8.03
N HIS A 134 14.77 18.19 8.22
CA HIS A 134 13.42 17.93 7.72
C HIS A 134 13.37 17.71 6.20
N LEU A 135 14.12 18.52 5.42
CA LEU A 135 14.15 18.39 3.95
C LEU A 135 14.83 17.08 3.50
N ILE A 136 15.89 16.68 4.19
CA ILE A 136 16.57 15.39 3.95
C ILE A 136 15.62 14.24 4.29
N PHE A 137 14.90 14.36 5.40
CA PHE A 137 13.89 13.40 5.81
C PHE A 137 12.80 13.22 4.75
N LEU A 138 12.24 14.31 4.21
CA LEU A 138 11.26 14.25 3.13
C LEU A 138 11.81 13.57 1.88
N ALA A 139 13.05 13.87 1.49
CA ALA A 139 13.71 13.19 0.38
C ALA A 139 13.92 11.68 0.65
N LEU A 140 14.30 11.27 1.85
CA LEU A 140 14.42 9.85 2.21
C LEU A 140 13.07 9.13 2.19
N ILE A 141 11.99 9.79 2.64
CA ILE A 141 10.63 9.27 2.55
C ILE A 141 10.24 9.06 1.09
N GLY A 142 10.46 10.06 0.23
CA GLY A 142 10.22 9.94 -1.21
C GLY A 142 11.01 8.80 -1.86
N PHE A 143 12.29 8.69 -1.53
CA PHE A 143 13.19 7.64 -2.02
C PHE A 143 12.68 6.24 -1.62
N THR A 144 12.34 6.04 -0.35
CA THR A 144 11.87 4.74 0.16
C THR A 144 10.46 4.37 -0.33
N LEU A 145 9.59 5.36 -0.56
CA LEU A 145 8.28 5.13 -1.19
C LEU A 145 8.43 4.69 -2.65
N ALA A 146 9.32 5.32 -3.42
CA ALA A 146 9.59 4.92 -4.79
C ALA A 146 10.23 3.53 -4.86
N PHE A 147 11.12 3.20 -3.91
CA PHE A 147 11.65 1.85 -3.70
C PHE A 147 10.53 0.84 -3.48
N HIS A 148 9.62 1.11 -2.53
CA HIS A 148 8.50 0.23 -2.22
C HIS A 148 7.59 0.01 -3.44
N LEU A 149 7.25 1.09 -4.14
CA LEU A 149 6.38 1.03 -5.32
C LEU A 149 7.02 0.23 -6.46
N SER A 150 8.27 0.52 -6.81
CA SER A 150 8.98 -0.15 -7.90
C SER A 150 9.06 -1.66 -7.66
N LEU A 151 9.43 -2.06 -6.44
CA LEU A 151 9.60 -3.46 -6.09
C LEU A 151 8.26 -4.18 -5.90
N THR A 152 7.21 -3.49 -5.44
CA THR A 152 5.85 -4.02 -5.44
C THR A 152 5.37 -4.32 -6.87
N ILE A 153 5.60 -3.40 -7.82
CA ILE A 153 5.28 -3.61 -9.24
C ILE A 153 6.08 -4.80 -9.80
N PHE A 154 7.38 -4.86 -9.50
CA PHE A 154 8.23 -5.98 -9.90
C PHE A 154 7.71 -7.30 -9.36
N ALA A 155 7.39 -7.39 -8.07
CA ALA A 155 6.92 -8.61 -7.42
C ALA A 155 5.55 -9.07 -7.93
N ILE A 156 4.64 -8.15 -8.23
CA ILE A 156 3.35 -8.48 -8.87
C ILE A 156 3.58 -9.09 -10.25
N ARG A 157 4.51 -8.54 -11.05
CA ARG A 157 4.85 -9.06 -12.38
C ARG A 157 5.51 -10.45 -12.35
N GLN A 158 6.22 -10.76 -11.27
CA GLN A 158 6.85 -12.08 -11.08
C GLN A 158 5.91 -13.15 -10.52
N GLU A 159 4.62 -12.83 -10.42
CA GLU A 159 3.56 -13.74 -9.97
C GLU A 159 3.92 -14.51 -8.68
N GLN A 160 4.39 -13.78 -7.65
CA GLN A 160 4.88 -14.35 -6.40
C GLN A 160 3.89 -15.37 -5.77
N PRO A 161 4.40 -16.44 -5.11
CA PRO A 161 3.57 -17.47 -4.50
C PRO A 161 2.51 -16.91 -3.54
N ASP A 162 2.83 -15.83 -2.82
CA ASP A 162 1.95 -15.16 -1.87
C ASP A 162 0.66 -14.65 -2.54
N ILE A 163 0.80 -14.00 -3.71
CA ILE A 163 -0.31 -13.51 -4.53
C ILE A 163 -1.09 -14.68 -5.14
N LYS A 164 -0.40 -15.70 -5.66
CA LYS A 164 -1.05 -16.90 -6.26
C LYS A 164 -1.88 -17.68 -5.25
N LYS A 165 -1.39 -17.83 -4.02
CA LYS A 165 -2.10 -18.51 -2.92
C LYS A 165 -3.31 -17.71 -2.46
N THR A 166 -3.20 -16.39 -2.44
CA THR A 166 -4.26 -15.49 -1.97
C THR A 166 -5.35 -15.28 -3.02
N GLY A 167 -5.00 -15.27 -4.31
CA GLY A 167 -5.89 -15.05 -5.44
C GLY A 167 -5.63 -13.68 -6.05
N PHE A 168 -5.40 -13.63 -7.37
CA PHE A 168 -4.86 -12.45 -8.05
C PHE A 168 -5.76 -11.21 -7.92
N ILE A 169 -7.05 -11.31 -8.27
CA ILE A 169 -7.98 -10.16 -8.23
C ILE A 169 -8.09 -9.57 -6.82
N PHE A 170 -8.33 -10.42 -5.81
CA PHE A 170 -8.40 -9.98 -4.43
C PHE A 170 -7.10 -9.31 -3.98
N SER A 171 -5.96 -9.94 -4.27
CA SER A 171 -4.65 -9.40 -3.88
C SER A 171 -4.41 -8.03 -4.51
N LEU A 172 -4.67 -7.88 -5.81
CA LEU A 172 -4.45 -6.61 -6.50
C LEU A 172 -5.34 -5.49 -5.96
N VAL A 173 -6.64 -5.75 -5.79
CA VAL A 173 -7.59 -4.76 -5.26
C VAL A 173 -7.23 -4.38 -3.83
N PHE A 174 -6.84 -5.35 -3.00
CA PHE A 174 -6.43 -5.13 -1.62
C PHE A 174 -5.12 -4.33 -1.53
N ILE A 175 -4.09 -4.70 -2.29
CA ILE A 175 -2.80 -3.99 -2.34
C ILE A 175 -3.00 -2.53 -2.76
N LEU A 176 -3.78 -2.29 -3.83
CA LEU A 176 -4.08 -0.94 -4.31
C LEU A 176 -4.81 -0.12 -3.24
N LEU A 177 -5.87 -0.68 -2.65
CA LEU A 177 -6.64 -0.01 -1.61
C LEU A 177 -5.77 0.36 -0.40
N VAL A 178 -5.00 -0.59 0.12
CA VAL A 178 -4.18 -0.39 1.32
C VAL A 178 -3.05 0.61 1.06
N ASN A 179 -2.36 0.51 -0.08
CA ASN A 179 -1.31 1.49 -0.42
C ASN A 179 -1.89 2.90 -0.58
N ALA A 180 -3.05 3.06 -1.21
CA ALA A 180 -3.69 4.37 -1.34
C ALA A 180 -4.00 5.00 0.03
N TRP A 181 -4.57 4.22 0.96
CA TRP A 181 -4.84 4.70 2.32
C TRP A 181 -3.57 4.97 3.12
N ILE A 182 -2.53 4.14 2.99
CA ILE A 182 -1.22 4.41 3.61
C ILE A 182 -0.66 5.74 3.09
N LEU A 183 -0.74 6.01 1.78
CA LEU A 183 -0.31 7.29 1.23
C LEU A 183 -1.14 8.46 1.78
N VAL A 184 -2.46 8.32 1.93
CA VAL A 184 -3.33 9.34 2.53
C VAL A 184 -2.90 9.67 3.95
N PHE A 185 -2.71 8.65 4.79
CA PHE A 185 -2.32 8.85 6.18
C PHE A 185 -0.89 9.37 6.29
N LEU A 186 0.06 8.83 5.52
CA LEU A 186 1.43 9.32 5.48
C LEU A 186 1.48 10.79 5.06
N THR A 187 0.74 11.16 4.02
CA THR A 187 0.62 12.56 3.58
C THR A 187 0.05 13.44 4.70
N LYS A 188 -0.94 12.97 5.45
CA LYS A 188 -1.44 13.71 6.61
C LYS A 188 -0.38 13.89 7.70
N PHE A 189 0.46 12.90 7.94
CA PHE A 189 1.53 13.05 8.93
C PHE A 189 2.64 14.00 8.45
N LEU A 190 2.99 13.96 7.16
CA LEU A 190 4.04 14.81 6.59
C LEU A 190 3.58 16.27 6.38
N PHE A 191 2.30 16.45 6.06
CA PHE A 191 1.70 17.75 5.71
C PHE A 191 0.46 18.00 6.57
N TRP A 192 0.67 18.04 7.89
CA TRP A 192 -0.40 18.05 8.89
C TRP A 192 -1.47 19.10 8.61
N ASP A 193 -1.10 20.35 8.32
CA ASP A 193 -2.09 21.42 8.13
C ASP A 193 -2.63 21.53 6.70
N SER A 194 -2.05 20.80 5.74
CA SER A 194 -2.38 20.93 4.32
C SER A 194 -3.52 20.02 3.87
N VAL A 195 -3.75 18.89 4.55
CA VAL A 195 -4.69 17.86 4.06
C VAL A 195 -5.81 17.50 5.03
N GLY A 196 -7.02 17.35 4.46
CA GLY A 196 -8.25 17.02 5.16
C GLY A 196 -8.67 15.56 5.00
N VAL A 197 -8.11 14.65 5.80
CA VAL A 197 -8.43 13.20 5.75
C VAL A 197 -9.92 12.91 6.01
N LYS A 198 -10.58 13.68 6.90
CA LYS A 198 -12.02 13.54 7.16
C LYS A 198 -12.85 13.79 5.90
N ARG A 199 -12.57 14.90 5.20
CA ARG A 199 -13.25 15.24 3.93
C ARG A 199 -13.03 14.15 2.90
N TYR A 200 -11.78 13.70 2.74
CA TYR A 200 -11.45 12.61 1.83
C TYR A 200 -12.23 11.33 2.15
N PHE A 201 -12.28 10.93 3.42
CA PHE A 201 -13.05 9.77 3.85
C PHE A 201 -14.54 9.90 3.52
N PHE A 202 -15.16 11.05 3.79
CA PHE A 202 -16.56 11.29 3.44
C PHE A 202 -16.81 11.22 1.93
N GLN A 203 -15.91 11.78 1.12
CA GLN A 203 -15.99 11.72 -0.34
C GLN A 203 -15.89 10.27 -0.84
N VAL A 204 -14.95 9.49 -0.32
CA VAL A 204 -14.79 8.07 -0.64
C VAL A 204 -16.03 7.27 -0.23
N PHE A 205 -16.53 7.48 0.99
CA PHE A 205 -17.73 6.79 1.50
C PHE A 205 -18.98 7.10 0.65
N ASN A 206 -19.18 8.38 0.31
CA ASN A 206 -20.32 8.79 -0.51
C ASN A 206 -20.24 8.17 -1.91
N THR A 207 -19.10 8.25 -2.58
CA THR A 207 -18.92 7.66 -3.92
C THR A 207 -19.02 6.14 -3.89
N HIS A 208 -18.48 5.48 -2.87
CA HIS A 208 -18.65 4.04 -2.66
C HIS A 208 -20.14 3.65 -2.55
N SER A 209 -20.91 4.41 -1.77
CA SER A 209 -22.35 4.18 -1.57
C SER A 209 -23.12 4.39 -2.87
N LEU A 210 -22.77 5.42 -3.66
CA LEU A 210 -23.38 5.67 -4.97
C LEU A 210 -23.09 4.56 -5.99
N ILE A 211 -21.86 4.03 -6.01
CA ILE A 211 -21.52 2.89 -6.88
C ILE A 211 -22.36 1.67 -6.50
N TRP A 212 -22.52 1.37 -5.22
CA TRP A 212 -23.36 0.25 -4.78
C TRP A 212 -24.85 0.45 -5.08
N ALA A 213 -25.37 1.66 -4.89
CA ALA A 213 -26.75 1.99 -5.25
C ALA A 213 -27.00 1.76 -6.75
N TRP A 214 -26.06 2.18 -7.60
CA TRP A 214 -26.13 1.94 -9.04
C TRP A 214 -26.04 0.45 -9.40
N VAL A 215 -25.13 -0.32 -8.78
CA VAL A 215 -25.03 -1.77 -9.00
C VAL A 215 -26.34 -2.47 -8.63
N TRP A 216 -26.94 -2.09 -7.51
CA TRP A 216 -28.21 -2.64 -7.03
C TRP A 216 -29.36 -2.35 -8.01
N GLU A 217 -29.48 -1.10 -8.47
CA GLU A 217 -30.48 -0.70 -9.47
C GLU A 217 -30.36 -1.51 -10.76
N LYS A 218 -29.13 -1.66 -11.29
CA LYS A 218 -28.88 -2.49 -12.49
C LYS A 218 -29.13 -3.98 -12.27
N GLY A 219 -28.86 -4.49 -11.07
CA GLY A 219 -29.23 -5.85 -10.68
C GLY A 219 -30.75 -6.09 -10.75
N ILE A 220 -31.54 -5.13 -10.25
CA ILE A 220 -33.01 -5.19 -10.30
C ILE A 220 -33.51 -5.11 -11.75
N GLU A 221 -33.00 -4.19 -12.56
CA GLU A 221 -33.36 -4.07 -13.98
C GLU A 221 -33.12 -5.40 -14.73
N PHE A 222 -31.94 -6.00 -14.53
CA PHE A 222 -31.59 -7.26 -15.17
C PHE A 222 -32.49 -8.42 -14.73
N TYR A 223 -32.77 -8.52 -13.43
CA TYR A 223 -33.69 -9.54 -12.89
C TYR A 223 -35.09 -9.43 -13.49
N LYS A 224 -35.63 -8.20 -13.61
CA LYS A 224 -36.93 -7.93 -14.24
C LYS A 224 -36.97 -8.30 -15.72
N LEU A 225 -35.88 -8.09 -16.46
CA LEU A 225 -35.76 -8.51 -17.87
C LEU A 225 -35.71 -10.04 -18.02
N GLY A 226 -35.05 -10.73 -17.08
CA GLY A 226 -35.00 -12.19 -17.04
C GLY A 226 -36.37 -12.83 -16.81
N ILE A 227 -37.19 -12.26 -15.92
CA ILE A 227 -38.56 -12.73 -15.66
C ILE A 227 -39.46 -12.57 -16.89
N ARG A 228 -39.32 -11.48 -17.66
CA ARG A 228 -40.15 -11.23 -18.85
C ARG A 228 -39.86 -12.17 -20.03
N LYS A 229 -38.82 -13.01 -19.95
CA LYS A 229 -38.45 -13.98 -21.00
C LYS A 229 -38.93 -15.41 -20.71
N PHE A 230 -39.65 -15.63 -19.63
CA PHE A 230 -40.34 -16.89 -19.29
C PHE A 230 -41.84 -16.62 -19.13
#